data_AF-A0A818MYD2-F1
#
_entry.id   AF-A0A818MYD2-F1
#
_cell.length_a   1.000
_cell.length_b   1.000
_cell.length_c   1.000
_cell.angle_alpha   90.00
_cell.angle_beta   90.00
_cell.angle_gamma   90.00
#
_symmetry.space_group_name_H-M   'P 1'
#
loop_
_entity.id
_entity.type
_entity.pdbx_description
1 polymer ?
#
loop_
_entity_poly.entity_id
_entity_poly.type
_entity_poly.pdbx_seq_one_letter_code
_entity_poly.pdbx_strand_id
1 'polypeptide(L)'
;SYAINGPLFIRPCDVTSREQLIITTKSSYEREVLKCDGSNRQILVENIIGKCSVLSLKHYCTYRLTEIPECDVYICESQYISDGHSLRSLIKGLKRPSLSLKALADEIWTFRKELLLRQ
;
A
#
# COMPACT_ATOMS: atom_id res chain seq x y z
N SER A 1 -20.87 16.98 8.18
CA SER A 1 -19.55 16.33 8.31
C SER A 1 -19.06 15.88 6.96
N TYR A 2 -17.77 16.07 6.64
CA TYR A 2 -17.18 15.63 5.37
C TYR A 2 -16.77 14.16 5.47
N ALA A 3 -16.83 13.44 4.35
CA ALA A 3 -16.44 12.05 4.25
C ALA A 3 -15.59 11.80 3.02
N ILE A 4 -14.66 10.85 3.12
CA ILE A 4 -13.81 10.37 2.02
C ILE A 4 -14.23 8.94 1.70
N ASN A 5 -14.24 8.60 0.42
CA ASN A 5 -14.53 7.25 -0.05
C ASN A 5 -13.31 6.70 -0.79
N GLY A 6 -12.80 5.55 -0.36
CA GLY A 6 -11.58 4.98 -0.93
C GLY A 6 -11.41 3.48 -0.70
N PRO A 7 -10.42 2.85 -1.36
CA PRO A 7 -10.13 1.43 -1.18
C PRO A 7 -9.66 1.13 0.26
N LEU A 8 -9.97 -0.08 0.72
CA LEU A 8 -9.48 -0.60 2.00
C LEU A 8 -8.21 -1.43 1.80
N PHE A 9 -7.26 -1.26 2.71
CA PHE A 9 -6.06 -2.08 2.82
C PHE A 9 -6.00 -2.70 4.21
N ILE A 10 -5.54 -3.94 4.30
CA ILE A 10 -5.42 -4.71 5.54
C ILE A 10 -4.02 -5.29 5.66
N ARG A 11 -3.52 -5.49 6.88
CA ARG A 11 -2.24 -6.19 7.06
C ARG A 11 -2.46 -7.69 6.96
N PRO A 12 -1.47 -8.43 6.44
CA PRO A 12 -1.47 -9.89 6.49
C PRO A 12 -1.85 -10.50 7.84
N CYS A 13 -1.37 -9.92 8.94
CA CYS A 13 -1.61 -10.43 10.29
C CYS A 13 -3.06 -10.26 10.77
N ASP A 14 -3.83 -9.33 10.17
CA ASP A 14 -5.22 -9.06 10.55
C ASP A 14 -6.21 -10.03 9.85
N VAL A 15 -5.73 -10.94 8.99
CA VAL A 15 -6.55 -11.97 8.31
C VAL A 15 -6.64 -13.22 9.19
N THR A 16 -7.80 -13.48 9.78
CA THR A 16 -8.02 -14.47 10.86
C THR A 16 -8.12 -15.95 10.42
N SER A 17 -7.91 -16.27 9.15
CA SER A 17 -8.15 -17.61 8.57
C SER A 17 -6.86 -18.39 8.26
N ARG A 18 -7.00 -19.65 7.83
CA ARG A 18 -5.91 -20.55 7.35
C ARG A 18 -5.00 -19.89 6.29
N GLU A 19 -5.46 -18.81 5.62
CA GLU A 19 -4.62 -17.91 4.83
C GLU A 19 -3.44 -17.29 5.59
N GLN A 20 -3.54 -17.00 6.89
CA GLN A 20 -2.45 -16.42 7.69
C GLN A 20 -1.18 -17.28 7.54
N LEU A 21 -1.32 -18.61 7.49
CA LEU A 21 -0.22 -19.54 7.25
C LEU A 21 0.35 -19.42 5.81
N ILE A 22 -0.48 -19.32 4.78
CA ILE A 22 0.00 -19.20 3.39
C ILE A 22 0.64 -17.82 3.14
N ILE A 23 0.04 -16.75 3.65
CA ILE A 23 0.54 -15.37 3.52
C ILE A 23 1.86 -15.21 4.27
N THR A 24 1.99 -15.74 5.49
CA THR A 24 3.25 -15.72 6.25
C THR A 24 4.34 -16.60 5.62
N THR A 25 3.98 -17.72 4.97
CA THR A 25 4.99 -18.58 4.29
C THR A 25 5.49 -18.02 2.95
N LYS A 26 4.79 -17.06 2.35
CA LYS A 26 5.16 -16.44 1.08
C LYS A 26 5.78 -15.06 1.31
N SER A 27 7.04 -15.05 1.77
CA SER A 27 7.96 -13.89 1.83
C SER A 27 7.32 -12.50 1.93
N SER A 28 6.65 -12.23 3.06
CA SER A 28 6.03 -10.94 3.31
C SER A 28 7.05 -9.86 3.66
N TYR A 29 6.90 -8.67 3.09
CA TYR A 29 7.70 -7.50 3.50
C TYR A 29 7.23 -6.97 4.86
N GLU A 30 8.13 -6.36 5.64
CA GLU A 30 7.81 -5.84 6.99
C GLU A 30 6.58 -4.91 7.02
N ARG A 31 6.38 -4.10 5.98
CA ARG A 31 5.24 -3.18 5.82
C ARG A 31 4.34 -3.54 4.66
N GLU A 32 4.15 -4.83 4.42
CA GLU A 32 3.19 -5.30 3.42
C GLU A 32 1.75 -5.07 3.86
N VAL A 33 0.92 -4.61 2.92
CA VAL A 33 -0.53 -4.53 3.05
C VAL A 33 -1.19 -5.13 1.82
N LEU A 34 -2.40 -5.65 2.01
CA LEU A 34 -3.21 -6.28 0.99
C LEU A 34 -4.39 -5.37 0.67
N LYS A 35 -4.65 -5.13 -0.61
CA LYS A 35 -5.85 -4.42 -1.03
C LYS A 35 -7.07 -5.33 -0.88
N CYS A 36 -8.20 -4.88 -0.34
CA CYS A 36 -9.42 -5.68 -0.34
C CYS A 36 -10.14 -5.65 -1.70
N ASP A 37 -10.89 -6.71 -2.02
CA ASP A 37 -11.74 -6.84 -3.21
C ASP A 37 -13.09 -6.14 -3.12
N GLY A 38 -13.48 -5.73 -1.91
CA GLY A 38 -14.73 -5.02 -1.65
C GLY A 38 -14.83 -3.62 -2.27
N SER A 39 -16.05 -3.06 -2.18
CA SER A 39 -16.32 -1.67 -2.54
C SER A 39 -15.51 -0.69 -1.69
N ASN A 40 -15.34 0.52 -2.21
CA ASN A 40 -14.70 1.59 -1.45
C ASN A 40 -15.44 1.81 -0.13
N ARG A 41 -14.67 2.03 0.94
CA ARG A 41 -15.17 2.32 2.28
C ARG A 41 -15.26 3.82 2.49
N GLN A 42 -16.39 4.27 3.01
CA GLN A 42 -16.60 5.65 3.42
C GLN A 42 -16.09 5.86 4.85
N ILE A 43 -15.28 6.90 5.06
CA ILE A 43 -14.72 7.29 6.36
C ILE A 43 -14.96 8.79 6.57
N LEU A 44 -15.40 9.16 7.78
CA LEU A 44 -15.55 10.57 8.17
C LEU A 44 -14.17 11.22 8.32
N VAL A 45 -14.05 12.48 7.89
CA VAL A 45 -12.77 13.23 7.95
C VAL A 45 -12.24 13.35 9.37
N GLU A 46 -13.13 13.43 10.37
CA GLU A 46 -12.77 13.46 11.80
C GLU A 46 -12.05 12.19 12.30
N ASN A 47 -12.17 11.07 11.59
CA ASN A 47 -11.49 9.81 11.93
C ASN A 47 -10.10 9.68 11.29
N ILE A 48 -9.64 10.69 10.55
CA ILE A 48 -8.32 10.67 9.90
C ILE A 48 -7.26 11.10 10.91
N ILE A 49 -6.33 10.20 11.20
CA ILE A 49 -5.25 10.43 12.18
C ILE A 49 -3.91 10.82 11.55
N GLY A 50 -3.75 10.63 10.24
CA GLY A 50 -2.49 10.87 9.56
C GLY A 50 -2.53 10.52 8.07
N LYS A 51 -1.42 10.80 7.38
CA LYS A 51 -1.18 10.42 5.99
C LYS A 51 -0.18 9.28 5.94
N CYS A 52 -0.37 8.37 4.99
CA CYS A 52 0.58 7.30 4.68
C CYS A 52 0.66 7.15 3.16
N SER A 53 1.61 6.35 2.68
CA SER A 53 1.73 5.99 1.27
C SER A 53 1.69 4.48 1.09
N VAL A 54 0.95 4.02 0.08
CA VAL A 54 0.94 2.62 -0.33
C VAL A 54 1.51 2.56 -1.74
N LEU A 55 2.65 1.89 -1.89
CA LEU A 55 3.39 1.79 -3.14
C LEU A 55 3.38 0.35 -3.68
N SER A 56 3.54 0.20 -4.99
CA SER A 56 4.01 -1.07 -5.54
C SER A 56 5.48 -1.28 -5.16
N LEU A 57 5.93 -2.53 -5.13
CA LEU A 57 7.32 -2.91 -4.90
C LEU A 57 8.25 -2.18 -5.86
N LYS A 58 7.90 -2.12 -7.14
CA LYS A 58 8.65 -1.37 -8.15
C LYS A 58 8.79 0.11 -7.77
N HIS A 59 7.71 0.74 -7.33
CA HIS A 59 7.73 2.14 -6.92
C HIS A 59 8.55 2.36 -5.65
N TYR A 60 8.38 1.48 -4.66
CA TYR A 60 9.16 1.50 -3.43
C TYR A 60 10.68 1.39 -3.69
N CYS A 61 11.08 0.56 -4.67
CA CYS A 61 12.48 0.38 -5.04
C CYS A 61 13.04 1.47 -5.96
N THR A 62 12.22 2.40 -6.46
CA THR A 62 12.65 3.42 -7.45
C THR A 62 12.60 4.84 -6.91
N TYR A 63 11.72 5.16 -5.96
CA TYR A 63 11.65 6.51 -5.39
C TYR A 63 11.20 6.53 -3.93
N ARG A 64 11.38 7.70 -3.31
CA ARG A 64 10.91 8.04 -1.97
C ARG A 64 10.06 9.31 -2.03
N LEU A 65 8.96 9.31 -1.28
CA LEU A 65 8.18 10.52 -0.98
C LEU A 65 8.83 11.19 0.22
N THR A 66 9.35 12.40 0.07
CA THR A 66 10.12 13.06 1.14
C THR A 66 9.26 13.59 2.27
N GLU A 67 7.97 13.86 2.02
CA GLU A 67 7.01 14.30 3.02
C GLU A 67 6.36 13.16 3.83
N ILE A 68 6.59 11.91 3.45
CA ILE A 68 6.01 10.75 4.13
C ILE A 68 7.13 10.03 4.91
N PRO A 69 7.03 9.93 6.25
CA PRO A 69 7.98 9.17 7.04
C PRO A 69 8.09 7.74 6.53
N GLU A 70 9.29 7.17 6.53
CA GLU A 70 9.49 5.80 6.05
C GLU A 70 8.61 4.80 6.80
N CYS A 71 8.38 5.02 8.10
CA CYS A 71 7.47 4.22 8.93
C CYS A 71 6.03 4.15 8.42
N ASP A 72 5.60 5.13 7.63
CA ASP A 72 4.27 5.27 7.07
C ASP A 72 4.23 4.95 5.56
N VAL A 73 5.28 4.30 5.03
CA VAL A 73 5.33 3.77 3.66
C VAL A 73 5.09 2.26 3.68
N TYR A 74 4.04 1.84 3.00
CA TYR A 74 3.61 0.45 2.88
C TYR A 74 3.77 -0.08 1.45
N ILE A 75 3.91 -1.40 1.32
CA ILE A 75 4.05 -2.09 0.03
C ILE A 75 2.78 -2.91 -0.23
N CYS A 76 2.25 -2.86 -1.44
CA CYS A 76 1.09 -3.67 -1.84
C CYS A 76 1.24 -4.18 -3.27
N GLU A 77 1.40 -5.50 -3.39
CA GLU A 77 1.48 -6.23 -4.68
C GLU A 77 0.28 -7.16 -4.92
N SER A 78 -0.54 -7.38 -3.89
CA SER A 78 -1.62 -8.36 -3.89
C SER A 78 -2.95 -7.77 -3.43
N GLN A 79 -4.02 -8.31 -3.98
CA GLN A 79 -5.39 -8.10 -3.56
C GLN A 79 -5.87 -9.35 -2.81
N TYR A 80 -6.47 -9.13 -1.65
CA TYR A 80 -7.20 -10.13 -0.89
C TYR A 80 -8.63 -10.25 -1.43
N ILE A 81 -8.98 -11.44 -1.88
CA ILE A 81 -10.34 -11.81 -2.31
C ILE A 81 -11.05 -12.42 -1.10
N SER A 82 -12.04 -11.70 -0.58
CA SER A 82 -12.80 -12.11 0.60
C SER A 82 -13.67 -13.34 0.29
N ASP A 83 -14.29 -13.37 -0.89
CA ASP A 83 -15.03 -14.53 -1.38
C ASP A 83 -14.06 -15.62 -1.86
N GLY A 84 -13.86 -16.64 -1.03
CA GLY A 84 -12.93 -17.73 -1.34
C GLY A 84 -11.51 -17.54 -0.85
N HIS A 85 -11.26 -16.54 0.02
CA HIS A 85 -10.12 -16.57 0.93
C HIS A 85 -8.76 -16.70 0.20
N SER A 86 -8.57 -15.92 -0.86
CA SER A 86 -7.42 -16.08 -1.77
C SER A 86 -6.71 -14.78 -2.07
N LEU A 87 -5.43 -14.88 -2.47
CA LEU A 87 -4.65 -13.74 -2.92
C LEU A 87 -4.52 -13.74 -4.44
N ARG A 88 -4.73 -12.56 -5.03
CA ARG A 88 -4.49 -12.30 -6.44
C ARG A 88 -3.46 -11.18 -6.61
N SER A 89 -2.49 -11.36 -7.49
CA SER A 89 -1.58 -10.26 -7.85
C SER A 89 -2.33 -9.11 -8.53
N LEU A 90 -1.93 -7.88 -8.21
CA LEU A 90 -2.50 -6.68 -8.81
C LEU A 90 -2.08 -6.55 -10.28
N ILE A 91 -2.96 -6.94 -11.21
CA ILE A 91 -2.69 -6.84 -12.66
C ILE A 91 -2.52 -5.39 -13.12
N LYS A 92 -3.37 -4.50 -12.57
CA LYS A 92 -3.19 -3.05 -12.69
C LYS A 92 -2.53 -2.61 -11.39
N GLY A 93 -1.22 -2.39 -11.44
CA GLY A 93 -0.46 -1.91 -10.30
C GLY A 93 -1.04 -0.62 -9.71
N LEU A 94 -0.61 -0.27 -8.52
CA LEU A 94 -1.07 0.96 -7.87
C LEU A 94 -0.73 2.19 -8.71
N LYS A 95 -1.70 3.10 -8.82
CA LYS A 95 -1.51 4.36 -9.56
C LYS A 95 -0.34 5.11 -8.92
N ARG A 96 0.62 5.51 -9.75
CA ARG A 96 1.72 6.36 -9.29
C ARG A 96 1.14 7.65 -8.70
N PRO A 97 1.60 8.10 -7.52
CA PRO A 97 1.26 9.42 -7.01
C PRO A 97 1.61 10.46 -8.08
N SER A 98 0.61 11.22 -8.52
CA SER A 98 0.81 12.36 -9.40
C SER A 98 0.98 13.59 -8.52
N LEU A 99 2.19 14.15 -8.51
CA LEU A 99 2.43 15.42 -7.85
C LEU A 99 1.65 16.54 -8.54
N SER A 100 1.21 17.52 -7.76
CA SER A 100 0.57 18.71 -8.31
C SER A 100 1.61 19.59 -9.02
N LEU A 101 1.16 20.52 -9.88
CA LEU A 101 2.06 21.53 -10.49
C LEU A 101 2.71 22.46 -9.45
N LYS A 102 2.23 22.47 -8.21
CA LYS A 102 2.80 23.23 -7.10
C LYS A 102 3.84 22.43 -6.31
N ALA A 103 4.05 21.17 -6.67
CA ALA A 103 5.01 20.33 -5.99
C ALA A 103 6.44 20.80 -6.24
N LEU A 104 7.24 20.81 -5.19
CA LEU A 104 8.67 21.08 -5.30
C LEU A 104 9.41 19.87 -5.91
N ALA A 105 10.54 20.13 -6.57
CA ALA A 105 11.31 19.09 -7.25
C ALA A 105 11.86 18.02 -6.29
N ASP A 106 11.99 18.34 -5.00
CA ASP A 106 12.47 17.49 -3.92
C ASP A 106 11.35 16.68 -3.23
N GLU A 107 10.08 16.82 -3.63
CA GLU A 107 8.97 16.01 -3.08
C GLU A 107 9.06 14.52 -3.45
N ILE A 108 9.71 14.20 -4.57
CA ILE A 108 10.04 12.83 -4.99
C ILE A 108 11.54 12.70 -5.21
N TRP A 109 12.19 11.98 -4.31
CA TRP A 109 13.58 11.58 -4.49
C TRP A 109 13.65 10.27 -5.27
N THR A 110 14.20 10.31 -6.48
CA THR A 110 14.36 9.10 -7.32
C THR A 110 15.75 8.51 -7.10
N PHE A 111 15.85 7.19 -6.90
CA PHE A 111 17.14 6.56 -6.67
C PHE A 111 17.98 6.48 -7.94
N ARG A 112 19.29 6.65 -7.80
CA ARG A 112 20.25 6.46 -8.91
C ARG A 112 20.40 4.99 -9.31
N LYS A 113 20.08 4.07 -8.40
CA LYS A 113 20.06 2.61 -8.60
C LYS A 113 18.88 2.03 -7.83
N GLU A 114 18.13 1.12 -8.43
CA GLU A 114 17.00 0.48 -7.78
C GLU A 114 17.45 -0.29 -6.54
N LEU A 115 16.61 -0.25 -5.49
CA LEU A 115 16.85 -1.03 -4.29
C LEU A 115 16.65 -2.51 -4.55
N LEU A 116 17.63 -3.32 -4.15
CA LEU A 116 17.50 -4.77 -4.09
C LEU A 116 16.98 -5.15 -2.72
N LEU A 117 15.67 -5.40 -2.62
CA LEU A 117 15.07 -5.87 -1.38
C LEU A 117 15.43 -7.35 -1.18
N ARG A 118 15.97 -7.65 0.00
CA ARG A 118 16.16 -9.02 0.46
C ARG A 118 14.90 -9.43 1.21
N GLN A 119 14.30 -10.53 0.78
CA GLN A 119 13.21 -11.22 1.46
C GLN A 119 13.77 -12.22 2.47
#